data_AF-A0A7Y8SQ97-F1
#
_entry.id   AF-A0A7Y8SQ97-F1
#
_cell.length_a   1.000
_cell.length_b   1.000
_cell.length_c   1.000
_cell.angle_alpha   90.00
_cell.angle_beta   90.00
_cell.angle_gamma   90.00
#
_symmetry.space_group_name_H-M   'P 1'
#
loop_
_entity.id
_entity.type
_entity.pdbx_description
1 polymer ?
#
loop_
_entity_poly.entity_id
_entity_poly.type
_entity_poly.pdbx_seq_one_letter_code
_entity_poly.pdbx_strand_id
1 'polypeptide(L)'
;MADPRFYRHLGPIGLEALAGALKADLVRKGTRCEAVSDVASLEEAGADDLAFLAAPGHKALAAGSRAGAVLTTAALAEDVPEATALLLSRSPALAFAEAARQLVLPIGGVFPSADRPAVSPEASIAPDATLCWGAVVGAGAEIGARSVIGPGAVVGPGVTIGRDCHIGPRASLLYAHLGDRVIVHAGTSLGTDGFGFTLSPAGHVKLPQFGRVIVQDDVEIGANCAIDRGGLTDTVIGMGTKIDNLVQIGHNCRIGQHCVIAGQVGFAGSTVLEDYVALGGQAGAAGHLTIGRAAQVAGQAGVVGDIPAGARFGGFPAQPLMNWKREVAFIRRLVARKT
;
A
#
# COMPACT_ATOMS: atom_id res chain seq x y z
N MET A 1 11.52 19.50 4.21
CA MET A 1 11.39 19.98 2.82
C MET A 1 11.54 18.81 1.86
N ALA A 2 10.60 18.64 0.93
CA ALA A 2 10.69 17.63 -0.11
C ALA A 2 11.87 17.94 -1.05
N ASP A 3 12.75 16.96 -1.26
CA ASP A 3 13.97 17.13 -2.05
C ASP A 3 13.61 17.49 -3.52
N PRO A 4 14.02 18.67 -4.03
CA PRO A 4 13.62 19.14 -5.35
C PRO A 4 14.17 18.29 -6.50
N ARG A 5 15.14 17.39 -6.24
CA ARG A 5 15.61 16.40 -7.23
C ARG A 5 14.60 15.30 -7.45
N PHE A 6 13.77 14.99 -6.46
CA PHE A 6 12.81 13.89 -6.48
C PHE A 6 11.36 14.36 -6.51
N TYR A 7 11.10 15.62 -6.17
CA TYR A 7 9.76 16.19 -6.08
C TYR A 7 9.68 17.56 -6.75
N ARG A 8 8.58 17.79 -7.46
CA ARG A 8 8.20 19.08 -7.99
C ARG A 8 7.31 19.78 -6.97
N HIS A 9 7.74 20.97 -6.56
CA HIS A 9 6.96 21.87 -5.74
C HIS A 9 5.92 22.59 -6.61
N LEU A 10 4.66 22.50 -6.22
CA LEU A 10 3.50 23.08 -6.90
C LEU A 10 3.00 24.36 -6.21
N GLY A 11 3.42 24.59 -4.96
CA GLY A 11 3.13 25.80 -4.21
C GLY A 11 3.83 27.06 -4.77
N PRO A 12 3.60 28.23 -4.14
CA PRO A 12 2.86 28.41 -2.90
C PRO A 12 1.33 28.41 -3.06
N ILE A 13 0.60 27.89 -2.07
CA ILE A 13 -0.87 27.96 -1.97
C ILE A 13 -1.23 28.85 -0.77
N GLY A 14 -2.04 29.89 -1.00
CA GLY A 14 -2.53 30.79 0.04
C GLY A 14 -3.39 30.07 1.09
N LEU A 15 -3.32 30.49 2.36
CA LEU A 15 -3.98 29.79 3.46
C LEU A 15 -5.50 29.68 3.30
N GLU A 16 -6.15 30.71 2.77
CA GLU A 16 -7.60 30.73 2.51
C GLU A 16 -7.99 29.78 1.38
N ALA A 17 -7.17 29.76 0.31
CA ALA A 17 -7.38 28.85 -0.81
C ALA A 17 -7.20 27.39 -0.37
N LEU A 18 -6.18 27.13 0.44
CA LEU A 18 -5.92 25.82 1.02
C LEU A 18 -7.05 25.39 1.95
N ALA A 19 -7.50 26.26 2.85
CA ALA A 19 -8.62 25.99 3.75
C ALA A 19 -9.90 25.66 2.97
N GLY A 20 -10.20 26.43 1.92
CA GLY A 20 -11.33 26.17 1.02
C GLY A 20 -11.23 24.82 0.31
N ALA A 21 -10.06 24.49 -0.25
CA ALA A 21 -9.83 23.22 -0.94
C ALA A 21 -10.00 22.00 0.00
N LEU A 22 -9.54 22.12 1.25
CA LEU A 22 -9.58 21.06 2.25
C LEU A 22 -10.90 21.00 3.05
N LYS A 23 -11.82 21.94 2.82
CA LYS A 23 -13.01 22.17 3.66
C LYS A 23 -12.64 22.27 5.15
N ALA A 24 -11.53 22.93 5.43
CA ALA A 24 -11.02 23.21 6.76
C ALA A 24 -11.31 24.67 7.14
N ASP A 25 -11.46 24.92 8.44
CA ASP A 25 -11.72 26.28 8.94
C ASP A 25 -10.39 26.97 9.29
N LEU A 26 -10.03 28.02 8.56
CA LEU A 26 -8.90 28.88 8.92
C LEU A 26 -9.33 29.80 10.08
N VAL A 27 -9.00 29.41 11.31
CA VAL A 27 -9.42 30.12 12.52
C VAL A 27 -8.38 31.11 13.03
N ARG A 28 -7.12 30.97 12.60
CA ARG A 28 -6.02 31.87 12.94
C ARG A 28 -5.04 31.93 11.76
N LYS A 29 -4.69 33.13 11.29
CA LYS A 29 -3.68 33.28 10.21
C LYS A 29 -2.24 33.18 10.71
N GLY A 30 -2.02 33.41 12.02
CA GLY A 30 -0.67 33.49 12.57
C GLY A 30 0.10 34.69 11.99
N THR A 31 1.42 34.70 12.20
CA THR A 31 2.33 35.75 11.73
C THR A 31 3.48 35.21 10.87
N ARG A 32 3.58 33.88 10.70
CA ARG A 32 4.72 33.22 10.04
C ARG A 32 4.62 33.16 8.52
N CYS A 33 3.43 33.02 7.96
CA CYS A 33 3.24 32.94 6.50
C CYS A 33 1.83 33.36 6.08
N GLU A 34 1.68 33.77 4.82
CA GLU A 34 0.38 33.96 4.16
C GLU A 34 0.03 32.81 3.19
N ALA A 35 1.03 32.00 2.84
CA ALA A 35 0.91 30.86 1.95
C ALA A 35 1.92 29.78 2.36
N VAL A 36 1.58 28.52 2.08
CA VAL A 36 2.48 27.38 2.31
C VAL A 36 3.01 26.84 0.98
N SER A 37 4.27 26.43 0.97
CA SER A 37 4.96 25.96 -0.23
C SER A 37 5.25 24.46 -0.21
N ASP A 38 5.38 23.87 0.98
CA ASP A 38 5.79 22.47 1.16
C ASP A 38 5.11 21.87 2.41
N VAL A 39 5.39 20.59 2.68
CA VAL A 39 4.93 19.84 3.85
C VAL A 39 6.10 19.31 4.66
N ALA A 40 5.94 19.26 5.98
CA ALA A 40 6.96 18.75 6.89
C ALA A 40 6.38 18.18 8.19
N SER A 41 7.18 17.40 8.93
CA SER A 41 6.87 17.00 10.30
C SER A 41 6.89 18.21 11.22
N LEU A 42 6.23 18.13 12.38
CA LEU A 42 6.19 19.25 13.34
C LEU A 42 7.60 19.66 13.80
N GLU A 43 8.53 18.70 13.86
CA GLU A 43 9.91 18.86 14.30
C GLU A 43 10.79 19.61 13.29
N GLU A 44 10.58 19.35 12.00
CA GLU A 44 11.43 19.87 10.93
C GLU A 44 10.81 21.07 10.21
N ALA A 45 9.50 21.29 10.37
CA ALA A 45 8.76 22.31 9.66
C ALA A 45 9.31 23.73 9.90
N GLY A 46 9.54 24.45 8.81
CA GLY A 46 9.85 25.87 8.75
C GLY A 46 8.62 26.74 8.54
N ALA A 47 8.85 28.05 8.38
CA ALA A 47 7.79 29.06 8.30
C ALA A 47 6.91 28.94 7.05
N ASP A 48 7.38 28.28 5.98
CA ASP A 48 6.61 28.10 4.73
C ASP A 48 5.98 26.69 4.62
N ASP A 49 6.14 25.86 5.65
CA ASP A 49 5.70 24.47 5.63
C ASP A 49 4.33 24.29 6.31
N LEU A 50 3.54 23.40 5.72
CA LEU A 50 2.34 22.84 6.34
C LEU A 50 2.71 21.58 7.15
N ALA A 51 2.26 21.53 8.40
CA ALA A 51 2.33 20.34 9.24
C ALA A 51 0.92 19.96 9.73
N PHE A 52 0.80 18.83 10.44
CA PHE A 52 -0.46 18.45 11.09
C PHE A 52 -0.25 17.93 12.51
N LEU A 53 -1.26 18.15 13.35
CA LEU A 53 -1.34 17.66 14.72
C LEU A 53 -2.67 16.91 14.89
N ALA A 54 -2.61 15.58 14.96
CA ALA A 54 -3.79 14.74 15.13
C ALA A 54 -3.84 14.00 16.48
N ALA A 55 -2.71 13.82 17.16
CA ALA A 55 -2.62 13.01 18.37
C ALA A 55 -2.19 13.85 19.59
N PRO A 56 -2.86 13.72 20.76
CA PRO A 56 -2.49 14.43 21.98
C PRO A 56 -1.05 14.14 22.46
N GLY A 57 -0.47 12.99 22.10
CA GLY A 57 0.92 12.67 22.46
C GLY A 57 1.97 13.58 21.81
N HIS A 58 1.61 14.32 20.76
CA HIS A 58 2.53 15.17 20.00
C HIS A 58 2.42 16.66 20.36
N LYS A 59 1.72 17.02 21.45
CA LYS A 59 1.57 18.42 21.90
C LYS A 59 2.90 19.14 22.10
N ALA A 60 3.89 18.46 22.72
CA ALA A 60 5.21 19.04 22.94
C ALA A 60 5.95 19.35 21.63
N LEU A 61 5.76 18.51 20.61
CA LEU A 61 6.33 18.73 19.27
C LEU A 61 5.67 19.91 18.58
N ALA A 62 4.34 20.04 18.71
CA ALA A 62 3.60 21.17 18.16
C ALA A 62 4.04 22.51 18.79
N ALA A 63 4.21 22.54 20.12
CA ALA A 63 4.68 23.72 20.83
C ALA A 63 6.08 24.19 20.39
N GLY A 64 6.97 23.25 20.06
CA GLY A 64 8.31 23.54 19.54
C GLY A 64 8.38 23.81 18.04
N SER A 65 7.28 23.62 17.30
CA SER A 65 7.28 23.67 15.84
C SER A 65 7.47 25.07 15.29
N ARG A 66 8.22 25.17 14.18
CA ARG A 66 8.38 26.40 13.40
C ARG A 66 7.49 26.45 12.15
N ALA A 67 6.54 25.50 12.02
CA ALA A 67 5.58 25.46 10.93
C ALA A 67 4.87 26.80 10.70
N GLY A 68 4.66 27.11 9.42
CA GLY A 68 3.85 28.23 8.96
C GLY A 68 2.37 28.01 9.24
N ALA A 69 1.89 26.82 8.90
CA ALA A 69 0.52 26.39 9.14
C ALA A 69 0.43 24.99 9.74
N VAL A 70 -0.56 24.76 10.60
CA VAL A 70 -0.84 23.45 11.19
C VAL A 70 -2.31 23.10 10.99
N LEU A 71 -2.55 21.92 10.42
CA LEU A 71 -3.85 21.26 10.40
C LEU A 71 -4.08 20.53 11.73
N THR A 72 -5.17 20.83 12.43
CA THR A 72 -5.47 20.15 13.69
C THR A 72 -6.97 20.08 14.00
N THR A 73 -7.33 19.49 15.14
CA THR A 73 -8.71 19.48 15.65
C THR A 73 -8.90 20.61 16.65
N ALA A 74 -10.16 21.01 16.89
CA ALA A 74 -10.47 22.03 17.89
C ALA A 74 -9.93 21.70 19.29
N ALA A 75 -9.85 20.41 19.65
CA ALA A 75 -9.35 19.95 20.95
C ALA A 75 -7.83 20.14 21.15
N LEU A 76 -7.08 20.32 20.07
CA LEU A 76 -5.62 20.49 20.08
C LEU A 76 -5.18 21.87 19.57
N ALA A 77 -6.14 22.77 19.34
CA ALA A 77 -5.92 24.12 18.81
C ALA A 77 -5.01 24.98 19.71
N GLU A 78 -5.13 24.82 21.03
CA GLU A 78 -4.37 25.57 22.04
C GLU A 78 -2.91 25.10 22.14
N ASP A 79 -2.60 23.88 21.67
CA ASP A 79 -1.24 23.33 21.70
C ASP A 79 -0.37 23.83 20.52
N VAL A 80 -0.97 24.59 19.59
CA VAL A 80 -0.28 25.16 18.43
C VAL A 80 0.13 26.61 18.73
N PRO A 81 1.40 27.01 18.50
CA PRO A 81 1.87 28.37 18.74
C PRO A 81 1.01 29.46 18.08
N GLU A 82 0.82 30.59 18.75
CA GLU A 82 0.01 31.72 18.23
C GLU A 82 0.54 32.27 16.90
N ALA A 83 1.85 32.24 16.72
CA ALA A 83 2.52 32.69 15.50
C ALA A 83 2.22 31.80 14.27
N THR A 84 1.71 30.58 14.47
CA THR A 84 1.38 29.62 13.41
C THR A 84 -0.08 29.74 12.97
N ALA A 85 -0.31 29.67 11.66
CA ALA A 85 -1.64 29.59 11.10
C ALA A 85 -2.33 28.28 11.51
N LEU A 86 -3.61 28.34 11.86
CA LEU A 86 -4.36 27.22 12.40
C LEU A 86 -5.54 26.90 11.48
N LEU A 87 -5.51 25.71 10.88
CA LEU A 87 -6.59 25.17 10.07
C LEU A 87 -7.25 24.03 10.83
N LEU A 88 -8.54 24.18 11.16
CA LEU A 88 -9.29 23.14 11.84
C LEU A 88 -9.90 22.17 10.83
N SER A 89 -9.63 20.88 11.03
CA SER A 89 -10.22 19.80 10.26
C SER A 89 -10.72 18.70 11.19
N ARG A 90 -11.83 18.06 10.83
CA ARG A 90 -12.35 16.87 11.52
C ARG A 90 -11.44 15.66 11.38
N SER A 91 -10.60 15.65 10.33
CA SER A 91 -9.60 14.61 10.09
C SER A 91 -8.29 15.25 9.61
N PRO A 92 -7.46 15.76 10.52
CA PRO A 92 -6.24 16.49 10.16
C PRO A 92 -5.27 15.68 9.29
N ALA A 93 -5.15 14.37 9.55
CA ALA A 93 -4.29 13.50 8.75
C ALA A 93 -4.80 13.32 7.31
N LEU A 94 -6.12 13.22 7.11
CA LEU A 94 -6.70 13.15 5.77
C LEU A 94 -6.51 14.46 5.02
N ALA A 95 -6.83 15.58 5.67
CA ALA A 95 -6.65 16.91 5.08
C ALA A 95 -5.17 17.19 4.75
N PHE A 96 -4.24 16.72 5.59
CA PHE A 96 -2.82 16.81 5.31
C PHE A 96 -2.42 15.99 4.09
N ALA A 97 -2.92 14.76 3.95
CA ALA A 97 -2.66 13.93 2.77
C ALA A 97 -3.22 14.54 1.47
N GLU A 98 -4.37 15.20 1.53
CA GLU A 98 -4.95 15.95 0.41
C GLU A 98 -4.16 17.21 0.07
N ALA A 99 -3.68 17.94 1.09
CA ALA A 99 -2.85 19.13 0.92
C ALA A 99 -1.47 18.78 0.33
N ALA A 100 -0.84 17.72 0.84
CA ALA A 100 0.47 17.27 0.39
C ALA A 100 0.45 16.95 -1.11
N ARG A 101 -0.63 16.33 -1.62
CA ARG A 101 -0.83 16.05 -3.06
C ARG A 101 -0.96 17.30 -3.93
N GLN A 102 -1.36 18.44 -3.35
CA GLN A 102 -1.49 19.72 -4.05
C GLN A 102 -0.21 20.56 -3.98
N LEU A 103 0.63 20.35 -2.96
CA LEU A 103 1.86 21.11 -2.74
C LEU A 103 3.09 20.41 -3.34
N VAL A 104 3.15 19.08 -3.28
CA VAL A 104 4.34 18.30 -3.63
C VAL A 104 3.95 17.13 -4.53
N LEU A 105 4.53 17.09 -5.73
CA LEU A 105 4.34 16.01 -6.68
C LEU A 105 5.65 15.24 -6.87
N PRO A 106 5.70 13.91 -6.67
CA PRO A 106 6.89 13.13 -7.01
C PRO A 106 7.26 13.29 -8.50
N ILE A 107 8.52 13.58 -8.79
CA ILE A 107 9.12 13.49 -10.14
C ILE A 107 9.36 12.01 -10.49
N GLY A 108 9.69 11.21 -9.47
CA GLY A 108 9.90 9.76 -9.60
C GLY A 108 8.70 9.07 -10.22
N GLY A 109 8.90 8.38 -11.34
CA GLY A 109 7.85 7.75 -12.13
C GLY A 109 7.71 8.32 -13.55
N VAL A 110 8.24 9.52 -13.81
CA VAL A 110 8.36 10.06 -15.17
C VAL A 110 9.64 9.52 -15.78
N PHE A 111 9.51 8.42 -16.52
CA PHE A 111 10.59 7.93 -17.36
C PHE A 111 10.36 8.43 -18.78
N PRO A 112 11.43 8.61 -19.58
CA PRO A 112 11.26 8.95 -20.98
C PRO A 112 10.36 7.90 -21.64
N SER A 113 9.45 8.36 -22.50
CA SER A 113 8.69 7.43 -23.34
C SER A 113 9.64 6.73 -24.28
N ALA A 114 9.37 5.46 -24.58
CA ALA A 114 10.17 4.71 -25.54
C ALA A 114 9.91 5.21 -26.96
N ASP A 115 10.96 5.49 -27.74
CA ASP A 115 10.82 5.83 -29.16
C ASP A 115 10.32 4.62 -29.98
N ARG A 116 10.58 3.39 -29.50
CA ARG A 116 10.16 2.11 -30.09
C ARG A 116 9.85 1.09 -28.99
N PRO A 117 8.65 1.12 -28.39
CA PRO A 117 8.29 0.14 -27.37
C PRO A 117 8.10 -1.25 -28.01
N ALA A 118 8.43 -2.32 -27.27
CA ALA A 118 8.25 -3.69 -27.73
C ALA A 118 6.78 -4.10 -27.55
N VAL A 119 5.92 -3.63 -28.46
CA VAL A 119 4.46 -3.77 -28.40
C VAL A 119 3.99 -4.69 -29.51
N SER A 120 3.17 -5.68 -29.16
CA SER A 120 2.48 -6.51 -30.13
C SER A 120 1.49 -5.68 -30.96
N PRO A 121 1.39 -5.89 -32.29
CA PRO A 121 0.37 -5.25 -33.13
C PRO A 121 -1.07 -5.55 -32.69
N GLU A 122 -1.29 -6.61 -31.92
CA GLU A 122 -2.60 -7.01 -31.39
C GLU A 122 -2.94 -6.33 -30.06
N ALA A 123 -2.04 -5.54 -29.48
CA ALA A 123 -2.31 -4.81 -28.25
C ALA A 123 -3.15 -3.55 -28.52
N SER A 124 -4.05 -3.24 -27.58
CA SER A 124 -4.87 -2.03 -27.60
C SER A 124 -4.40 -1.07 -26.50
N ILE A 125 -3.89 0.09 -26.88
CA ILE A 125 -3.29 1.05 -25.96
C ILE A 125 -3.96 2.40 -26.15
N ALA A 126 -4.48 2.97 -25.07
CA ALA A 126 -5.08 4.29 -25.10
C ALA A 126 -4.07 5.36 -25.58
N PRO A 127 -4.48 6.35 -26.39
CA PRO A 127 -3.56 7.35 -26.95
C PRO A 127 -2.81 8.21 -25.92
N ASP A 128 -3.38 8.37 -24.73
CA ASP A 128 -2.81 9.13 -23.60
C ASP A 128 -2.16 8.23 -22.54
N ALA A 129 -2.02 6.93 -22.79
CA ALA A 129 -1.20 6.04 -21.97
C ALA A 129 0.29 6.25 -22.26
N THR A 130 1.12 6.12 -21.22
CA THR A 130 2.58 6.30 -21.33
C THR A 130 3.30 4.98 -21.20
N LEU A 131 4.11 4.63 -22.21
CA LEU A 131 4.99 3.46 -22.18
C LEU A 131 6.44 3.91 -22.05
N CYS A 132 7.10 3.52 -20.98
CA CYS A 132 8.48 3.89 -20.70
C CYS A 132 9.48 2.97 -21.43
N TRP A 133 10.76 3.38 -21.49
CA TRP A 133 11.83 2.60 -22.12
C TRP A 133 11.90 1.14 -21.64
N GLY A 134 11.96 0.22 -22.61
CA GLY A 134 12.05 -1.21 -22.35
C GLY A 134 10.77 -1.88 -21.88
N ALA A 135 9.64 -1.16 -21.80
CA ALA A 135 8.35 -1.78 -21.57
C ALA A 135 8.01 -2.76 -22.71
N VAL A 136 7.48 -3.93 -22.35
CA VAL A 136 7.06 -4.99 -23.28
C VAL A 136 5.56 -5.20 -23.12
N VAL A 137 4.81 -5.19 -24.23
CA VAL A 137 3.36 -5.39 -24.24
C VAL A 137 3.00 -6.52 -25.20
N GLY A 138 2.42 -7.59 -24.64
CA GLY A 138 2.05 -8.80 -25.34
C GLY A 138 0.79 -8.68 -26.21
N ALA A 139 0.53 -9.72 -27.00
CA ALA A 139 -0.63 -9.80 -27.89
C ALA A 139 -1.96 -9.74 -27.13
N GLY A 140 -2.93 -8.97 -27.63
CA GLY A 140 -4.25 -8.81 -27.03
C GLY A 140 -4.25 -8.11 -25.67
N ALA A 141 -3.13 -7.53 -25.22
CA ALA A 141 -3.10 -6.75 -24.00
C ALA A 141 -3.85 -5.42 -24.18
N GLU A 142 -4.51 -4.95 -23.14
CA GLU A 142 -5.27 -3.70 -23.14
C GLU A 142 -4.75 -2.75 -22.06
N ILE A 143 -4.50 -1.50 -22.42
CA ILE A 143 -3.99 -0.47 -21.49
C ILE A 143 -4.88 0.77 -21.57
N GLY A 144 -5.53 1.09 -20.44
CA GLY A 144 -6.44 2.21 -20.31
C GLY A 144 -5.79 3.59 -20.31
N ALA A 145 -6.64 4.60 -20.45
CA ALA A 145 -6.23 6.00 -20.56
C ALA A 145 -5.44 6.50 -19.34
N ARG A 146 -4.45 7.36 -19.59
CA ARG A 146 -3.55 7.97 -18.57
C ARG A 146 -2.78 6.97 -17.70
N SER A 147 -2.79 5.69 -18.04
CA SER A 147 -2.00 4.68 -17.34
C SER A 147 -0.53 4.76 -17.76
N VAL A 148 0.37 4.54 -16.80
CA VAL A 148 1.82 4.60 -16.99
C VAL A 148 2.42 3.21 -16.80
N ILE A 149 3.10 2.72 -17.83
CA ILE A 149 3.87 1.47 -17.79
C ILE A 149 5.34 1.81 -17.65
N GLY A 150 5.91 1.49 -16.49
CA GLY A 150 7.28 1.81 -16.11
C GLY A 150 8.35 1.06 -16.91
N PRO A 151 9.62 1.47 -16.79
CA PRO A 151 10.70 0.96 -17.61
C PRO A 151 10.98 -0.51 -17.32
N GLY A 152 11.15 -1.29 -18.39
CA GLY A 152 11.36 -2.73 -18.31
C GLY A 152 10.18 -3.53 -17.74
N ALA A 153 9.01 -2.91 -17.53
CA ALA A 153 7.83 -3.65 -17.11
C ALA A 153 7.32 -4.54 -18.24
N VAL A 154 6.79 -5.71 -17.89
CA VAL A 154 6.25 -6.69 -18.83
C VAL A 154 4.75 -6.80 -18.62
N VAL A 155 3.98 -6.49 -19.66
CA VAL A 155 2.54 -6.72 -19.74
C VAL A 155 2.33 -7.91 -20.67
N GLY A 156 1.99 -9.06 -20.11
CA GLY A 156 1.82 -10.31 -20.85
C GLY A 156 0.62 -10.33 -21.80
N PRO A 157 0.51 -11.37 -22.65
CA PRO A 157 -0.63 -11.51 -23.56
C PRO A 157 -1.98 -11.54 -22.82
N GLY A 158 -2.97 -10.84 -23.37
CA GLY A 158 -4.34 -10.77 -22.84
C GLY A 158 -4.50 -10.06 -21.48
N VAL A 159 -3.42 -9.48 -20.94
CA VAL A 159 -3.50 -8.70 -19.69
C VAL A 159 -4.26 -7.42 -19.94
N THR A 160 -5.20 -7.07 -19.06
CA THR A 160 -5.94 -5.80 -19.14
C THR A 160 -5.59 -4.91 -17.96
N ILE A 161 -5.33 -3.64 -18.23
CA ILE A 161 -5.04 -2.60 -17.25
C ILE A 161 -6.04 -1.47 -17.46
N GLY A 162 -6.75 -1.08 -16.41
CA GLY A 162 -7.67 0.05 -16.43
C GLY A 162 -7.00 1.41 -16.63
N ARG A 163 -7.75 2.46 -16.29
CA ARG A 163 -7.37 3.86 -16.43
C ARG A 163 -6.63 4.35 -15.20
N ASP A 164 -5.79 5.38 -15.39
CA ASP A 164 -5.09 6.06 -14.30
C ASP A 164 -4.23 5.11 -13.43
N CYS A 165 -3.75 4.00 -14.01
CA CYS A 165 -2.92 3.02 -13.33
C CYS A 165 -1.44 3.38 -13.40
N HIS A 166 -0.66 2.94 -12.41
CA HIS A 166 0.79 3.07 -12.42
C HIS A 166 1.44 1.71 -12.23
N ILE A 167 2.12 1.22 -13.27
CA ILE A 167 2.90 -0.02 -13.21
C ILE A 167 4.37 0.33 -13.10
N GLY A 168 4.98 -0.05 -11.99
CA GLY A 168 6.33 0.32 -11.63
C GLY A 168 7.41 -0.36 -12.48
N PRO A 169 8.66 0.13 -12.41
CA PRO A 169 9.80 -0.44 -13.11
C PRO A 169 9.95 -1.95 -12.90
N ARG A 170 10.19 -2.70 -13.98
CA ARG A 170 10.45 -4.14 -13.94
C ARG A 170 9.36 -5.00 -13.27
N ALA A 171 8.15 -4.47 -13.10
CA ALA A 171 7.01 -5.29 -12.71
C ALA A 171 6.62 -6.24 -13.85
N SER A 172 6.17 -7.45 -13.52
CA SER A 172 5.75 -8.47 -14.50
C SER A 172 4.30 -8.85 -14.25
N LEU A 173 3.44 -8.52 -15.21
CA LEU A 173 2.01 -8.79 -15.19
C LEU A 173 1.71 -9.90 -16.19
N LEU A 174 1.27 -11.06 -15.72
CA LEU A 174 0.86 -12.19 -16.54
C LEU A 174 -0.53 -12.65 -16.10
N TYR A 175 -1.37 -13.14 -17.01
CA TYR A 175 -2.68 -13.71 -16.69
C TYR A 175 -3.52 -12.86 -15.70
N ALA A 176 -3.54 -11.54 -15.90
CA ALA A 176 -4.09 -10.60 -14.93
C ALA A 176 -5.07 -9.60 -15.56
N HIS A 177 -6.09 -9.24 -14.79
CA HIS A 177 -7.01 -8.15 -15.08
C HIS A 177 -6.97 -7.14 -13.93
N LEU A 178 -6.57 -5.91 -14.24
CA LEU A 178 -6.48 -4.79 -13.29
C LEU A 178 -7.57 -3.76 -13.61
N GLY A 179 -8.27 -3.31 -12.58
CA GLY A 179 -9.21 -2.19 -12.64
C GLY A 179 -8.54 -0.83 -12.80
N ASP A 180 -9.24 0.22 -12.41
CA ASP A 180 -8.78 1.61 -12.52
C ASP A 180 -8.00 2.07 -11.27
N ARG A 181 -7.08 3.02 -11.44
CA ARG A 181 -6.29 3.63 -10.34
C ARG A 181 -5.48 2.62 -9.53
N VAL A 182 -5.10 1.51 -10.16
CA VAL A 182 -4.25 0.48 -9.55
C VAL A 182 -2.80 0.92 -9.60
N ILE A 183 -2.11 0.81 -8.47
CA ILE A 183 -0.67 1.07 -8.36
C ILE A 183 0.05 -0.25 -8.08
N VAL A 184 0.99 -0.61 -8.94
CA VAL A 184 1.89 -1.75 -8.76
C VAL A 184 3.31 -1.21 -8.69
N HIS A 185 4.00 -1.41 -7.57
CA HIS A 185 5.35 -0.91 -7.37
C HIS A 185 6.40 -1.80 -8.05
N ALA A 186 7.65 -1.33 -8.05
CA ALA A 186 8.75 -1.93 -8.80
C ALA A 186 9.00 -3.41 -8.44
N GLY A 187 9.32 -4.22 -9.46
CA GLY A 187 9.73 -5.62 -9.31
C GLY A 187 8.62 -6.60 -8.90
N THR A 188 7.38 -6.13 -8.75
CA THR A 188 6.24 -6.99 -8.39
C THR A 188 5.84 -7.92 -9.53
N SER A 189 5.57 -9.17 -9.19
CA SER A 189 5.11 -10.21 -10.12
C SER A 189 3.66 -10.59 -9.84
N LEU A 190 2.84 -10.55 -10.88
CA LEU A 190 1.41 -10.86 -10.86
C LEU A 190 1.11 -11.98 -11.85
N GLY A 191 0.35 -12.97 -11.39
CA GLY A 191 -0.13 -14.10 -12.15
C GLY A 191 0.94 -15.10 -12.54
N THR A 192 1.99 -15.23 -11.73
CA THR A 192 2.89 -16.38 -11.76
C THR A 192 2.16 -17.66 -11.37
N ASP A 193 2.70 -18.81 -11.77
CA ASP A 193 2.19 -20.09 -11.28
C ASP A 193 2.36 -20.19 -9.76
N GLY A 194 1.26 -20.53 -9.07
CA GLY A 194 1.35 -20.87 -7.66
C GLY A 194 2.07 -22.18 -7.38
N PHE A 195 2.35 -22.40 -6.10
CA PHE A 195 3.04 -23.60 -5.60
C PHE A 195 2.13 -24.85 -5.57
N GLY A 196 1.68 -25.30 -6.74
CA GLY A 196 0.84 -26.49 -6.90
C GLY A 196 1.66 -27.72 -7.30
N PHE A 197 1.84 -28.66 -6.38
CA PHE A 197 2.49 -29.95 -6.65
C PHE A 197 1.72 -31.10 -6.00
N THR A 198 1.69 -32.25 -6.66
CA THR A 198 1.19 -33.51 -6.08
C THR A 198 2.31 -34.54 -6.04
N LEU A 199 2.24 -35.49 -5.11
CA LEU A 199 3.23 -36.56 -4.99
C LEU A 199 2.83 -37.75 -5.87
N SER A 200 3.74 -38.20 -6.72
CA SER A 200 3.65 -39.45 -7.47
C SER A 200 4.76 -40.42 -7.02
N PRO A 201 4.70 -41.71 -7.38
CA PRO A 201 5.80 -42.64 -7.12
C PRO A 201 7.16 -42.21 -7.68
N ALA A 202 7.18 -41.36 -8.73
CA ALA A 202 8.39 -40.84 -9.34
C ALA A 202 8.86 -39.49 -8.76
N GLY A 203 8.11 -38.91 -7.82
CA GLY A 203 8.39 -37.60 -7.22
C GLY A 203 7.26 -36.60 -7.41
N HIS A 204 7.56 -35.31 -7.20
CA HIS A 204 6.59 -34.23 -7.30
C HIS A 204 6.23 -33.90 -8.75
N VAL A 205 4.93 -33.89 -9.04
CA VAL A 205 4.38 -33.51 -10.35
C VAL A 205 3.72 -32.15 -10.22
N LYS A 206 4.10 -31.20 -11.09
CA LYS A 206 3.54 -29.86 -11.11
C LYS A 206 2.07 -29.91 -11.54
N LEU A 207 1.20 -29.30 -10.74
CA LEU A 207 -0.19 -29.10 -11.09
C LEU A 207 -0.32 -27.86 -11.99
N PRO A 208 -1.03 -27.95 -13.12
CA PRO A 208 -1.25 -26.79 -13.96
C PRO A 208 -2.11 -25.75 -13.23
N GLN A 209 -1.82 -24.47 -13.49
CA GLN A 209 -2.58 -23.33 -12.99
C GLN A 209 -3.23 -22.66 -14.21
N PHE A 210 -4.55 -22.57 -14.24
CA PHE A 210 -5.34 -22.06 -15.36
C PHE A 210 -6.10 -20.78 -15.04
N GLY A 211 -6.23 -20.44 -13.76
CA GLY A 211 -6.87 -19.22 -13.32
C GLY A 211 -6.03 -17.98 -13.61
N ARG A 212 -6.55 -16.85 -13.13
CA ARG A 212 -5.98 -15.52 -13.33
C ARG A 212 -5.77 -14.82 -11.99
N VAL A 213 -5.28 -13.59 -12.07
CA VAL A 213 -5.35 -12.61 -10.98
C VAL A 213 -6.31 -11.50 -11.36
N ILE A 214 -7.28 -11.22 -10.51
CA ILE A 214 -8.22 -10.10 -10.67
C ILE A 214 -7.93 -9.07 -9.59
N VAL A 215 -7.55 -7.86 -10.00
CA VAL A 215 -7.25 -6.74 -9.12
C VAL A 215 -8.29 -5.66 -9.37
N GLN A 216 -9.07 -5.30 -8.35
CA GLN A 216 -10.09 -4.26 -8.46
C GLN A 216 -9.49 -2.85 -8.32
N ASP A 217 -10.34 -1.85 -8.48
CA ASP A 217 -9.97 -0.44 -8.44
C ASP A 217 -9.27 -0.01 -7.15
N ASP A 218 -8.46 1.03 -7.23
CA ASP A 218 -7.83 1.72 -6.09
C ASP A 218 -6.93 0.82 -5.23
N VAL A 219 -6.55 -0.36 -5.73
CA VAL A 219 -5.61 -1.27 -5.08
C VAL A 219 -4.18 -0.76 -5.24
N GLU A 220 -3.39 -0.86 -4.19
CA GLU A 220 -1.96 -0.57 -4.22
C GLU A 220 -1.15 -1.78 -3.76
N ILE A 221 -0.18 -2.20 -4.57
CA ILE A 221 0.66 -3.37 -4.35
C ILE A 221 2.12 -2.92 -4.30
N GLY A 222 2.74 -3.07 -3.14
CA GLY A 222 4.11 -2.71 -2.83
C GLY A 222 5.15 -3.44 -3.69
N ALA A 223 6.41 -3.04 -3.54
CA ALA A 223 7.51 -3.53 -4.36
C ALA A 223 7.85 -4.98 -4.07
N ASN A 224 8.30 -5.70 -5.11
CA ASN A 224 8.75 -7.09 -5.04
C ASN A 224 7.73 -8.03 -4.37
N CYS A 225 6.44 -7.77 -4.55
CA CYS A 225 5.40 -8.73 -4.17
C CYS A 225 5.30 -9.85 -5.19
N ALA A 226 4.81 -11.00 -4.76
CA ALA A 226 4.52 -12.13 -5.64
C ALA A 226 3.07 -12.58 -5.40
N ILE A 227 2.26 -12.48 -6.45
CA ILE A 227 0.82 -12.76 -6.40
C ILE A 227 0.52 -13.82 -7.44
N ASP A 228 0.28 -15.03 -6.96
CA ASP A 228 0.06 -16.18 -7.82
C ASP A 228 -1.33 -16.14 -8.46
N ARG A 229 -1.41 -16.55 -9.73
CA ARG A 229 -2.70 -16.83 -10.36
C ARG A 229 -3.34 -18.03 -9.70
N GLY A 230 -4.66 -18.10 -9.73
CA GLY A 230 -5.35 -19.24 -9.15
C GLY A 230 -5.22 -20.52 -10.00
N GLY A 231 -5.45 -21.67 -9.36
CA GLY A 231 -5.41 -22.97 -10.02
C GLY A 231 -6.55 -23.19 -11.00
N LEU A 232 -7.77 -23.36 -10.49
CA LEU A 232 -8.97 -23.51 -11.32
C LEU A 232 -9.89 -22.28 -11.26
N THR A 233 -9.88 -21.57 -10.13
CA THR A 233 -10.52 -20.26 -9.98
C THR A 233 -9.48 -19.16 -10.00
N ASP A 234 -9.91 -17.90 -9.97
CA ASP A 234 -9.01 -16.76 -9.95
C ASP A 234 -8.57 -16.40 -8.52
N THR A 235 -7.36 -15.86 -8.38
CA THR A 235 -6.95 -15.07 -7.21
C THR A 235 -7.59 -13.68 -7.34
N VAL A 236 -8.21 -13.15 -6.29
CA VAL A 236 -8.95 -11.89 -6.34
C VAL A 236 -8.51 -10.94 -5.23
N ILE A 237 -8.28 -9.68 -5.59
CA ILE A 237 -7.95 -8.58 -4.67
C ILE A 237 -9.02 -7.50 -4.78
N GLY A 238 -9.74 -7.29 -3.68
CA GLY A 238 -10.85 -6.36 -3.58
C GLY A 238 -10.42 -4.90 -3.56
N MET A 239 -11.35 -4.04 -3.97
CA MET A 239 -11.18 -2.60 -4.14
C MET A 239 -10.53 -1.93 -2.92
N GLY A 240 -9.62 -0.99 -3.17
CA GLY A 240 -9.02 -0.14 -2.14
C GLY A 240 -8.08 -0.85 -1.17
N THR A 241 -7.79 -2.14 -1.37
CA THR A 241 -6.84 -2.91 -0.55
C THR A 241 -5.40 -2.42 -0.76
N LYS A 242 -4.64 -2.33 0.33
CA LYS A 242 -3.26 -1.86 0.38
C LYS A 242 -2.33 -2.99 0.82
N ILE A 243 -1.41 -3.35 -0.06
CA ILE A 243 -0.43 -4.42 0.14
C ILE A 243 0.95 -3.77 0.15
N ASP A 244 1.67 -3.91 1.24
CA ASP A 244 3.03 -3.39 1.40
C ASP A 244 4.06 -4.33 0.72
N ASN A 245 5.33 -3.95 0.78
CA ASN A 245 6.42 -4.60 0.06
C ASN A 245 6.65 -6.06 0.50
N LEU A 246 7.17 -6.88 -0.43
CA LEU A 246 7.60 -8.26 -0.19
C LEU A 246 6.49 -9.19 0.32
N VAL A 247 5.24 -8.91 -0.02
CA VAL A 247 4.10 -9.78 0.34
C VAL A 247 3.98 -10.95 -0.65
N GLN A 248 3.71 -12.15 -0.12
CA GLN A 248 3.37 -13.34 -0.91
C GLN A 248 1.87 -13.65 -0.78
N ILE A 249 1.19 -13.73 -1.92
CA ILE A 249 -0.22 -14.16 -2.03
C ILE A 249 -0.26 -15.46 -2.83
N GLY A 250 -0.63 -16.57 -2.16
CA GLY A 250 -0.79 -17.87 -2.81
C GLY A 250 -1.96 -17.93 -3.79
N HIS A 251 -1.97 -18.98 -4.62
CA HIS A 251 -3.02 -19.21 -5.61
C HIS A 251 -4.43 -19.30 -4.99
N ASN A 252 -5.46 -18.83 -5.70
CA ASN A 252 -6.88 -18.89 -5.31
C ASN A 252 -7.26 -18.07 -4.07
N CYS A 253 -6.37 -17.22 -3.56
CA CYS A 253 -6.74 -16.35 -2.44
C CYS A 253 -7.85 -15.38 -2.86
N ARG A 254 -8.73 -15.06 -1.90
CA ARG A 254 -9.78 -14.06 -2.08
C ARG A 254 -9.63 -13.00 -1.00
N ILE A 255 -9.23 -11.80 -1.39
CA ILE A 255 -9.00 -10.69 -0.49
C ILE A 255 -10.14 -9.69 -0.69
N GLY A 256 -10.81 -9.34 0.40
CA GLY A 256 -11.90 -8.37 0.43
C GLY A 256 -11.43 -6.94 0.16
N GLN A 257 -12.35 -6.00 0.36
CA GLN A 257 -12.13 -4.58 0.13
C GLN A 257 -11.44 -3.93 1.32
N HIS A 258 -10.63 -2.91 1.04
CA HIS A 258 -10.00 -2.07 2.06
C HIS A 258 -9.19 -2.84 3.13
N CYS A 259 -8.63 -3.98 2.75
CA CYS A 259 -7.69 -4.69 3.61
C CYS A 259 -6.35 -3.95 3.65
N VAL A 260 -5.64 -4.04 4.77
CA VAL A 260 -4.27 -3.51 4.91
C VAL A 260 -3.33 -4.65 5.27
N ILE A 261 -2.38 -4.93 4.38
CA ILE A 261 -1.47 -6.08 4.47
C ILE A 261 -0.05 -5.53 4.54
N ALA A 262 0.53 -5.54 5.74
CA ALA A 262 1.85 -4.97 5.99
C ALA A 262 2.98 -5.82 5.40
N GLY A 263 4.20 -5.25 5.37
CA GLY A 263 5.32 -5.82 4.65
C GLY A 263 5.70 -7.23 5.11
N GLN A 264 6.16 -8.04 4.17
CA GLN A 264 6.60 -9.43 4.38
C GLN A 264 5.51 -10.37 4.92
N VAL A 265 4.23 -9.99 4.86
CA VAL A 265 3.14 -10.93 5.11
C VAL A 265 3.14 -12.00 4.01
N GLY A 266 2.94 -13.25 4.40
CA GLY A 266 2.84 -14.36 3.45
C GLY A 266 1.72 -15.31 3.85
N PHE A 267 0.78 -15.57 2.95
CA PHE A 267 -0.26 -16.56 3.20
C PHE A 267 -0.43 -17.52 2.04
N ALA A 268 -0.69 -18.78 2.41
CA ALA A 268 -0.81 -19.88 1.48
C ALA A 268 -2.13 -19.81 0.69
N GLY A 269 -2.21 -20.66 -0.35
CA GLY A 269 -3.30 -20.64 -1.31
C GLY A 269 -4.68 -20.89 -0.70
N SER A 270 -5.70 -20.39 -1.40
CA SER A 270 -7.12 -20.52 -1.07
C SER A 270 -7.55 -19.89 0.26
N THR A 271 -6.73 -19.01 0.83
CA THR A 271 -7.12 -18.24 2.02
C THR A 271 -8.01 -17.06 1.64
N VAL A 272 -9.05 -16.84 2.45
CA VAL A 272 -10.03 -15.78 2.30
C VAL A 272 -9.79 -14.72 3.38
N LEU A 273 -9.58 -13.49 2.95
CA LEU A 273 -9.67 -12.32 3.83
C LEU A 273 -10.98 -11.61 3.50
N GLU A 274 -11.86 -11.43 4.47
CA GLU A 274 -13.04 -10.59 4.30
C GLU A 274 -12.66 -9.09 4.35
N ASP A 275 -13.64 -8.20 4.16
CA ASP A 275 -13.38 -6.76 4.07
C ASP A 275 -12.75 -6.18 5.34
N TYR A 276 -11.91 -5.16 5.18
CA TYR A 276 -11.27 -4.38 6.25
C TYR A 276 -10.34 -5.18 7.17
N VAL A 277 -9.87 -6.37 6.74
CA VAL A 277 -8.88 -7.13 7.50
C VAL A 277 -7.54 -6.41 7.55
N ALA A 278 -6.88 -6.43 8.71
CA ALA A 278 -5.55 -5.88 8.90
C ALA A 278 -4.55 -6.98 9.31
N LEU A 279 -3.50 -7.17 8.52
CA LEU A 279 -2.40 -8.10 8.82
C LEU A 279 -1.12 -7.31 9.11
N GLY A 280 -0.60 -7.46 10.32
CA GLY A 280 0.65 -6.85 10.75
C GLY A 280 1.88 -7.46 10.07
N GLY A 281 2.99 -6.72 10.08
CA GLY A 281 4.19 -7.10 9.31
C GLY A 281 4.71 -8.49 9.68
N GLN A 282 5.14 -9.25 8.67
CA GLN A 282 5.59 -10.64 8.81
C GLN A 282 4.56 -11.62 9.40
N ALA A 283 3.28 -11.26 9.51
CA ALA A 283 2.25 -12.24 9.83
C ALA A 283 2.16 -13.29 8.72
N GLY A 284 1.78 -14.51 9.09
CA GLY A 284 1.58 -15.60 8.14
C GLY A 284 0.26 -16.31 8.36
N ALA A 285 -0.34 -16.84 7.29
CA ALA A 285 -1.52 -17.68 7.40
C ALA A 285 -1.38 -18.98 6.58
N ALA A 286 -1.81 -20.09 7.19
CA ALA A 286 -1.96 -21.35 6.47
C ALA A 286 -3.03 -21.25 5.38
N GLY A 287 -3.06 -22.23 4.49
CA GLY A 287 -3.97 -22.24 3.34
C GLY A 287 -5.37 -22.65 3.74
N HIS A 288 -6.35 -22.32 2.91
CA HIS A 288 -7.76 -22.69 3.09
C HIS A 288 -8.40 -22.15 4.38
N LEU A 289 -7.94 -21.01 4.88
CA LEU A 289 -8.50 -20.36 6.06
C LEU A 289 -9.40 -19.18 5.68
N THR A 290 -10.31 -18.81 6.58
CA THR A 290 -11.08 -17.57 6.50
C THR A 290 -10.69 -16.63 7.65
N ILE A 291 -10.27 -15.42 7.31
CA ILE A 291 -10.04 -14.31 8.26
C ILE A 291 -11.18 -13.32 8.10
N GLY A 292 -12.05 -13.28 9.11
CA GLY A 292 -13.32 -12.57 9.07
C GLY A 292 -13.20 -11.05 9.06
N ARG A 293 -14.29 -10.40 8.66
CA ARG A 293 -14.38 -8.95 8.40
C ARG A 293 -13.84 -8.13 9.56
N ALA A 294 -13.01 -7.15 9.25
CA ALA A 294 -12.40 -6.24 10.24
C ALA A 294 -11.55 -6.95 11.32
N ALA A 295 -11.16 -8.20 11.12
CA ALA A 295 -10.23 -8.87 12.02
C ALA A 295 -8.81 -8.27 11.89
N GLN A 296 -8.06 -8.34 12.98
CA GLN A 296 -6.70 -7.81 13.05
C GLN A 296 -5.74 -8.90 13.53
N VAL A 297 -4.67 -9.11 12.79
CA VAL A 297 -3.60 -10.05 13.14
C VAL A 297 -2.34 -9.25 13.42
N ALA A 298 -1.78 -9.39 14.61
CA ALA A 298 -0.54 -8.72 15.00
C ALA A 298 0.64 -9.19 14.13
N GLY A 299 1.70 -8.37 14.07
CA GLY A 299 2.91 -8.74 13.34
C GLY A 299 3.54 -10.03 13.85
N GLN A 300 4.16 -10.78 12.95
CA GLN A 300 4.78 -12.09 13.21
C GLN A 300 3.86 -13.19 13.76
N ALA A 301 2.55 -12.95 13.84
CA ALA A 301 1.60 -13.98 14.25
C ALA A 301 1.39 -15.01 13.13
N GLY A 302 1.35 -16.29 13.51
CA GLY A 302 1.00 -17.40 12.61
C GLY A 302 -0.46 -17.81 12.78
N VAL A 303 -1.25 -17.69 11.73
CA VAL A 303 -2.66 -18.07 11.68
C VAL A 303 -2.79 -19.49 11.15
N VAL A 304 -3.28 -20.39 12.01
CA VAL A 304 -3.40 -21.84 11.72
C VAL A 304 -4.84 -22.34 11.66
N GLY A 305 -5.81 -21.42 11.84
CA GLY A 305 -7.25 -21.70 11.79
C GLY A 305 -8.02 -20.42 11.51
N ASP A 306 -9.33 -20.56 11.26
CA ASP A 306 -10.20 -19.43 10.95
C ASP A 306 -10.22 -18.38 12.08
N ILE A 307 -10.30 -17.11 11.69
CA ILE A 307 -10.40 -15.98 12.61
C ILE A 307 -11.79 -15.35 12.49
N PRO A 308 -12.56 -15.23 13.59
CA PRO A 308 -13.86 -14.57 13.56
C PRO A 308 -13.78 -13.09 13.20
N ALA A 309 -14.86 -12.56 12.63
CA ALA A 309 -14.98 -11.13 12.32
C ALA A 309 -14.76 -10.24 13.55
N GLY A 310 -14.04 -9.13 13.37
CA GLY A 310 -13.71 -8.15 14.40
C GLY A 310 -12.72 -8.64 15.47
N ALA A 311 -12.29 -9.90 15.40
CA ALA A 311 -11.37 -10.45 16.39
C ALA A 311 -9.95 -9.89 16.22
N ARG A 312 -9.19 -9.89 17.32
CA ARG A 312 -7.79 -9.48 17.33
C ARG A 312 -6.94 -10.65 17.79
N PHE A 313 -6.07 -11.12 16.91
CA PHE A 313 -5.18 -12.25 17.15
C PHE A 313 -3.73 -11.77 17.20
N GLY A 314 -2.92 -12.43 18.04
CA GLY A 314 -1.52 -12.10 18.16
C GLY A 314 -0.72 -13.12 18.96
N GLY A 315 0.59 -12.95 18.92
CA GLY A 315 1.63 -13.74 19.59
C GLY A 315 2.98 -13.23 19.07
N PHE A 316 4.04 -13.29 19.90
CA PHE A 316 5.27 -12.45 19.88
C PHE A 316 5.13 -11.25 20.84
N PRO A 317 6.08 -11.05 21.78
CA PRO A 317 7.12 -10.06 21.48
C PRO A 317 8.54 -10.53 21.76
N ALA A 318 9.50 -9.76 21.26
CA ALA A 318 10.86 -9.78 21.79
C ALA A 318 10.84 -9.46 23.30
N GLN A 319 11.58 -10.24 24.06
CA GLN A 319 11.68 -10.11 25.51
C GLN A 319 13.13 -10.40 25.93
N PRO A 320 13.55 -10.04 27.17
CA PRO A 320 14.89 -10.34 27.64
C PRO A 320 15.23 -11.82 27.49
N LEU A 321 16.40 -12.12 26.92
CA LEU A 321 16.80 -13.47 26.50
C LEU A 321 16.63 -14.53 27.60
N MET A 322 16.94 -14.17 28.85
CA MET A 322 16.84 -15.11 29.97
C MET A 322 15.39 -15.44 30.34
N ASN A 323 14.45 -14.51 30.16
CA ASN A 323 13.03 -14.77 30.40
C ASN A 323 12.50 -15.74 29.35
N TRP A 324 12.78 -15.46 28.07
CA TRP A 324 12.41 -16.35 26.96
C TRP A 324 12.94 -17.79 27.16
N LYS A 325 14.23 -17.95 27.48
CA LYS A 325 14.82 -19.28 27.73
C LYS A 325 14.10 -20.03 28.85
N ARG A 326 13.70 -19.34 29.93
CA ARG A 326 12.97 -19.93 31.06
C ARG A 326 11.56 -20.35 30.66
N GLU A 327 10.85 -19.51 29.92
CA GLU A 327 9.50 -19.82 29.42
C GLU A 327 9.51 -21.06 28.51
N VAL A 328 10.44 -21.13 27.56
CA VAL A 328 10.58 -22.29 26.67
C VAL A 328 10.91 -23.57 27.46
N ALA A 329 11.81 -23.49 28.45
CA ALA A 329 12.14 -24.63 29.30
C ALA A 329 10.94 -25.10 30.14
N PHE A 330 10.14 -24.15 30.64
CA PHE A 330 8.92 -24.46 31.40
C PHE A 330 7.87 -25.18 30.53
N ILE A 331 7.59 -24.66 29.33
CA ILE A 331 6.64 -25.28 28.38
C ILE A 331 7.08 -26.71 28.05
N ARG A 332 8.36 -26.91 27.73
CA ARG A 332 8.91 -28.26 27.43
C ARG A 332 8.70 -29.23 28.58
N ARG A 333 8.93 -28.81 29.84
CA ARG A 333 8.68 -29.65 31.02
C ARG A 333 7.21 -29.95 31.22
N LEU A 334 6.33 -28.98 30.97
CA LEU A 334 4.89 -29.16 31.13
C LEU A 334 4.33 -30.20 30.14
N VAL A 335 4.79 -30.15 28.89
CA VAL A 335 4.41 -31.14 27.86
C VAL A 335 4.94 -32.52 28.23
N ALA A 336 6.21 -32.63 28.64
CA ALA A 336 6.84 -33.92 28.99
C ALA A 336 6.23 -34.61 30.21
N ARG A 337 5.52 -33.89 31.09
CA ARG A 337 4.82 -34.44 32.26
C ARG A 337 3.44 -35.03 31.94
N LYS A 338 2.89 -34.78 30.75
CA LYS A 338 1.56 -35.25 30.31
C LYS A 338 1.60 -36.49 29.41
N THR A 339 2.79 -37.05 29.18
CA THR A 339 3.04 -38.41 28.66
C THR A 339 3.58 -39.26 29.78
#